data_AF-A0A2R7KG98-F1
#
_entry.id   AF-A0A2R7KG98-F1
#
_cell.length_a   1.000
_cell.length_b   1.000
_cell.length_c   1.000
_cell.angle_alpha   90.00
_cell.angle_beta   90.00
_cell.angle_gamma   90.00
#
_symmetry.space_group_name_H-M   'P 1'
#
loop_
_entity.id
_entity.type
_entity.pdbx_description
1 polymer ?
#
loop_
_entity_poly.entity_id
_entity_poly.type
_entity_poly.pdbx_seq_one_letter_code
_entity_poly.pdbx_strand_id
1 'polypeptide(L)'
;AVSTGILSFFLGIGLGGGKNMAQKIKNNKLEYKQKLTFNTGETENIFLIDANSAYYFYLTAKSKSIKIAPIGAIKTIELEN
;
A
#
# COMPACT_ATOMS: atom_id res chain seq x y z
N ALA A 1 -11.54 -17.25 -4.95
CA ALA A 1 -11.67 -16.18 -3.93
C ALA A 1 -10.48 -15.21 -3.88
N VAL A 2 -9.22 -15.66 -4.10
CA VAL A 2 -8.04 -14.77 -4.06
C VAL A 2 -8.03 -13.73 -5.21
N SER A 3 -8.45 -14.13 -6.41
CA SER A 3 -8.42 -13.26 -7.61
C SER A 3 -9.38 -12.05 -7.52
N THR A 4 -10.52 -12.21 -6.85
CA THR A 4 -11.54 -11.15 -6.75
C THR A 4 -11.12 -9.98 -5.86
N GLY A 5 -10.32 -10.22 -4.81
CA GLY A 5 -9.86 -9.16 -3.90
C GLY A 5 -8.75 -8.28 -4.47
N ILE A 6 -7.91 -8.83 -5.35
CA ILE A 6 -6.89 -8.05 -6.07
C ILE A 6 -7.55 -7.28 -7.22
N LEU A 7 -8.57 -7.86 -7.86
CA LEU A 7 -9.33 -7.20 -8.92
C LEU A 7 -10.00 -5.91 -8.43
N SER A 8 -10.57 -5.88 -7.22
CA SER A 8 -11.23 -4.68 -6.69
C SER A 8 -10.26 -3.51 -6.50
N PHE A 9 -9.01 -3.78 -6.11
CA PHE A 9 -7.95 -2.76 -6.06
C PHE A 9 -7.69 -2.16 -7.45
N PHE A 10 -7.56 -3.00 -8.48
CA PHE A 10 -7.35 -2.53 -9.85
C PHE A 10 -8.56 -1.78 -10.41
N LEU A 11 -9.78 -2.20 -10.09
CA LEU A 11 -11.01 -1.50 -10.50
C LEU A 11 -11.12 -0.13 -9.81
N GLY A 12 -10.87 -0.04 -8.51
CA GLY A 12 -10.90 1.21 -7.75
C GLY A 12 -9.86 2.23 -8.24
N ILE A 13 -8.65 1.77 -8.54
CA ILE A 13 -7.59 2.58 -9.15
C ILE A 13 -7.98 2.98 -10.58
N GLY A 14 -8.56 2.07 -11.37
CA GLY A 14 -8.89 2.29 -12.78
C GLY A 14 -9.98 3.34 -13.03
N LEU A 15 -10.96 3.47 -12.13
CA LEU A 15 -12.14 4.32 -12.33
C LEU A 15 -11.93 5.81 -12.00
N GLY A 16 -10.76 6.23 -11.52
CA GLY A 16 -10.43 7.66 -11.43
C GLY A 16 -9.28 8.04 -10.48
N GLY A 17 -9.06 7.27 -9.40
CA GLY A 17 -8.01 7.56 -8.42
C GLY A 17 -6.59 7.27 -8.90
N GLY A 18 -6.45 6.31 -9.83
CA GLY A 18 -5.17 5.78 -10.26
C GLY A 18 -4.30 6.75 -11.04
N LYS A 19 -4.87 7.62 -11.88
CA LYS A 19 -4.09 8.60 -12.67
C LYS A 19 -3.37 9.61 -11.77
N ASN A 20 -4.07 10.15 -10.78
CA ASN A 20 -3.51 11.09 -9.81
C ASN A 20 -2.42 10.42 -8.96
N MET A 21 -2.67 9.20 -8.50
CA MET A 21 -1.68 8.44 -7.75
C MET A 21 -0.45 8.08 -8.58
N ALA A 22 -0.64 7.61 -9.81
CA ALA A 22 0.44 7.32 -10.75
C ALA A 22 1.31 8.57 -11.01
N GLN A 23 0.69 9.74 -11.12
CA GLN A 23 1.41 11.00 -11.27
C GLN A 23 2.20 11.38 -10.01
N LYS A 24 1.65 11.16 -8.81
CA LYS A 24 2.37 11.36 -7.54
C LYS A 24 3.56 10.40 -7.39
N ILE A 25 3.39 9.12 -7.75
CA ILE A 25 4.47 8.11 -7.78
C ILE A 25 5.56 8.53 -8.77
N LYS A 26 5.17 8.91 -10.00
CA LYS A 26 6.10 9.32 -11.06
C LYS A 26 6.93 10.53 -10.65
N ASN A 27 6.31 11.50 -9.99
CA ASN A 27 6.94 12.76 -9.59
C ASN A 27 7.59 12.71 -8.20
N ASN A 28 7.62 11.54 -7.55
CA ASN A 28 8.16 11.34 -6.20
C ASN A 28 7.56 12.30 -5.15
N LYS A 29 6.25 12.55 -5.22
CA LYS A 29 5.50 13.45 -4.33
C LYS A 29 4.69 12.70 -3.27
N LEU A 30 5.16 11.51 -2.87
CA LEU A 30 4.50 10.70 -1.86
C LEU A 30 5.09 10.99 -0.48
N GLU A 31 4.22 11.15 0.50
CA GLU A 31 4.59 11.34 1.90
C GLU A 31 4.45 10.00 2.63
N TYR A 32 5.58 9.40 3.01
CA TYR A 32 5.64 8.09 3.66
C TYR A 32 5.43 8.24 5.18
N LYS A 33 4.19 8.58 5.57
CA LYS A 33 3.80 8.90 6.94
C LYS A 33 3.44 7.69 7.80
N GLN A 34 3.30 6.52 7.20
CA GLN A 34 2.92 5.33 7.94
C GLN A 34 4.12 4.42 8.18
N LYS A 35 4.20 3.86 9.38
CA LYS A 35 5.21 2.87 9.76
C LYS A 35 4.55 1.52 9.91
N LEU A 36 4.89 0.61 9.00
CA LEU A 36 4.35 -0.75 8.96
C LEU A 36 5.35 -1.70 9.63
N THR A 37 4.87 -2.46 10.62
CA THR A 37 5.65 -3.50 11.30
C THR A 37 5.11 -4.87 10.94
N PHE A 38 5.97 -5.75 10.44
CA PHE A 38 5.65 -7.14 10.13
C PHE A 38 5.61 -8.00 11.40
N ASN A 39 4.97 -9.16 11.30
CA ASN A 39 4.98 -10.14 12.41
C ASN A 39 6.38 -10.68 12.75
N THR A 40 7.34 -10.54 11.84
CA THR A 40 8.76 -10.82 12.06
C THR A 40 9.46 -9.78 12.93
N GLY A 41 8.82 -8.62 13.17
CA GLY A 41 9.42 -7.48 13.87
C GLY A 41 10.15 -6.50 12.97
N GLU A 42 10.29 -6.80 11.68
CA GLU A 42 10.81 -5.84 10.68
C GLU A 42 9.85 -4.68 10.50
N THR A 43 10.40 -3.48 10.26
CA THR A 43 9.61 -2.26 10.12
C THR A 43 10.03 -1.46 8.88
N GLU A 44 9.05 -0.93 8.15
CA GLU A 44 9.28 -0.07 6.98
C GLU A 44 8.39 1.18 7.02
N ASN A 45 8.93 2.32 6.58
CA ASN A 45 8.12 3.49 6.27
C ASN A 45 7.46 3.31 4.92
N ILE A 46 6.14 3.38 4.90
CA ILE A 46 5.30 3.07 3.76
C ILE A 46 4.39 4.24 3.41
N PHE A 47 3.91 4.22 2.17
CA PHE A 47 2.73 4.96 1.75
C PHE A 47 1.63 3.93 1.54
N LEU A 48 0.63 3.91 2.43
CA LEU A 48 -0.50 3.02 2.30
C LEU A 48 -1.41 3.52 1.15
N ILE A 49 -1.59 2.68 0.13
CA ILE A 49 -2.43 3.00 -1.02
C ILE A 49 -3.88 2.66 -0.69
N ASP A 50 -4.11 1.42 -0.27
CA ASP A 50 -5.45 0.90 0.00
C ASP A 50 -5.36 -0.34 0.90
N ALA A 51 -6.48 -0.72 1.47
CA ALA A 51 -6.65 -1.94 2.24
C ALA A 51 -8.01 -2.58 1.94
N ASN A 52 -8.02 -3.90 1.86
CA ASN A 52 -9.26 -4.67 1.88
C ASN A 52 -9.20 -5.72 3.00
N SER A 53 -10.23 -6.55 3.11
CA SER A 53 -10.34 -7.55 4.17
C SER A 53 -9.23 -8.62 4.16
N ALA A 54 -8.47 -8.75 3.07
CA ALA A 54 -7.42 -9.76 2.93
C ALA A 54 -6.01 -9.16 2.77
N TYR A 55 -5.88 -7.93 2.26
CA TYR A 55 -4.61 -7.37 1.82
C TYR A 55 -4.44 -5.88 2.14
N TYR A 56 -3.18 -5.52 2.38
CA TYR A 56 -2.69 -4.15 2.29
C TYR A 56 -1.93 -3.95 0.99
N PHE A 57 -2.19 -2.81 0.33
CA PHE A 57 -1.50 -2.37 -0.87
C PHE A 57 -0.70 -1.11 -0.52
N TYR A 58 0.62 -1.15 -0.67
CA TYR A 58 1.47 -0.06 -0.20
C TYR A 58 2.73 0.11 -1.06
N LEU A 59 3.38 1.25 -0.91
CA LEU A 59 4.69 1.56 -1.50
C LEU A 59 5.71 1.75 -0.39
N THR A 60 6.99 1.59 -0.73
CA THR A 60 8.11 1.91 0.15
C THR A 60 8.92 3.06 -0.43
N ALA A 61 9.63 3.83 0.40
CA ALA A 61 10.44 4.95 -0.10
C ALA A 61 11.52 4.51 -1.11
N LYS A 62 11.99 3.26 -1.01
CA LYS A 62 13.06 2.71 -1.84
C LYS A 62 12.56 2.07 -3.14
N SER A 63 11.24 1.88 -3.31
CA SER A 63 10.69 1.15 -4.45
C SER A 63 9.44 1.81 -5.02
N LYS A 64 9.40 1.93 -6.34
CA LYS A 64 8.21 2.37 -7.10
C LYS A 64 7.20 1.24 -7.32
N SER A 65 7.54 0.01 -6.94
CA SER A 65 6.66 -1.14 -7.08
C SER A 65 5.66 -1.20 -5.95
N ILE A 66 4.37 -1.35 -6.29
CA ILE A 66 3.31 -1.62 -5.32
C ILE A 66 3.57 -2.98 -4.69
N LYS A 67 3.75 -3.01 -3.37
CA LYS A 67 3.80 -4.23 -2.57
C LYS A 67 2.39 -4.60 -2.13
N ILE A 68 2.11 -5.90 -2.09
CA ILE A 68 0.84 -6.47 -1.63
C ILE A 68 1.18 -7.43 -0.49
N ALA A 69 0.69 -7.17 0.71
CA ALA A 69 0.90 -8.04 1.86
C ALA A 69 -0.44 -8.57 2.39
N PRO A 70 -0.54 -9.87 2.72
CA PRO A 70 -1.72 -10.39 3.41
C PRO A 70 -1.84 -9.75 4.79
N ILE A 71 -3.06 -9.45 5.22
CA ILE A 71 -3.32 -8.79 6.51
C ILE A 71 -2.69 -9.55 7.69
N GLY A 72 -2.67 -10.88 7.62
CA GLY A 72 -2.07 -11.75 8.64
C GLY A 72 -0.53 -11.74 8.70
N ALA A 73 0.17 -11.05 7.81
CA ALA A 73 1.62 -10.85 7.90
C ALA A 73 2.00 -9.53 8.59
N ILE A 74 1.03 -8.63 8.79
CA ILE A 74 1.25 -7.30 9.35
C ILE A 74 0.84 -7.30 10.82
N LYS A 75 1.75 -6.82 11.67
CA LYS A 75 1.51 -6.69 13.11
C LYS A 75 0.81 -5.38 13.42
N THR A 76 1.35 -4.27 12.94
CA THR A 76 0.81 -2.92 13.15
C THR A 76 1.09 -2.01 11.96
N ILE A 77 0.24 -0.99 11.80
CA ILE A 77 0.50 0.18 10.97
C ILE A 77 0.27 1.41 11.86
N GLU A 78 1.31 2.21 12.05
CA GLU A 78 1.29 3.43 12.87
C GLU A 78 1.32 4.66 11.96
N LEU A 79 0.66 5.74 12.38
CA LEU A 79 0.75 7.05 11.74
C LEU A 79 1.81 7.86 12.48
N GLU A 80 2.88 8.24 11.77
CA GLU A 80 3.89 9.17 12.28
C GLU A 80 3.48 10.60 11.86
N ASN A 81 3.48 11.53 12.84
CA ASN A 81 3.13 12.95 12.67
C ASN A 81 4.28 13.75 12.06
#